data_AF-S5ZVP9-F1
#
_entry.id   AF-S5ZVP9-F1
#
_cell.length_a   1.000
_cell.length_b   1.000
_cell.length_c   1.000
_cell.angle_alpha   90.00
_cell.angle_beta   90.00
_cell.angle_gamma   90.00
#
_symmetry.space_group_name_H-M   'P 1'
#
loop_
_entity.id
_entity.type
_entity.pdbx_description
1 polymer ?
#
loop_
_entity_poly.entity_id
_entity_poly.type
_entity_poly.pdbx_seq_one_letter_code
_entity_poly.pdbx_strand_id
1 'polypeptide(L)'
;MTNIEKVLSRALRQAEQISLREGLESPRIHAVVVIGNDELAREKLRVDDGIYVDIVSDSIFIAPGTLDNIVYRLLAGYFALALLNTFNKLDRERALLLARRYFFKVFVDAVKEA
;
A
#
# COMPACT_ATOMS: atom_id res chain seq x y z
N MET A 1 -9.59 9.90 -15.35
CA MET A 1 -8.71 9.65 -14.20
C MET A 1 -8.80 10.85 -13.26
N THR A 2 -9.20 10.65 -12.01
CA THR A 2 -9.31 11.71 -10.99
C THR A 2 -7.93 12.13 -10.48
N ASN A 3 -7.83 13.30 -9.81
CA ASN A 3 -6.56 13.74 -9.19
C ASN A 3 -6.07 12.74 -8.13
N ILE A 4 -6.99 12.08 -7.41
CA ILE A 4 -6.64 11.05 -6.42
C ILE A 4 -6.04 9.83 -7.12
N GLU A 5 -6.65 9.32 -8.18
CA GLU A 5 -6.13 8.17 -8.94
C GLU A 5 -4.71 8.40 -9.48
N LYS A 6 -4.40 9.63 -9.92
CA LYS A 6 -3.03 10.01 -10.32
C LYS A 6 -2.05 9.91 -9.15
N VAL A 7 -2.40 10.47 -8.00
CA VAL A 7 -1.56 10.43 -6.79
C VAL A 7 -1.30 8.97 -6.38
N LEU A 8 -2.32 8.12 -6.37
CA LEU A 8 -2.18 6.72 -5.99
C LEU A 8 -1.35 5.91 -7.00
N SER A 9 -1.53 6.14 -8.29
CA SER A 9 -0.73 5.48 -9.33
C SER A 9 0.76 5.85 -9.21
N ARG A 10 1.07 7.11 -8.91
CA ARG A 10 2.46 7.53 -8.65
C ARG A 10 3.02 6.95 -7.37
N ALA A 11 2.24 6.97 -6.28
CA ALA A 11 2.65 6.36 -5.02
C ALA A 11 2.96 4.87 -5.19
N LEU A 12 2.14 4.13 -5.93
CA LEU A 12 2.40 2.73 -6.30
C LEU A 12 3.71 2.56 -7.06
N ARG A 13 3.94 3.36 -8.11
CA ARG A 13 5.19 3.31 -8.89
C ARG A 13 6.41 3.57 -8.01
N GLN A 14 6.32 4.50 -7.08
CA GLN A 14 7.42 4.75 -6.14
C GLN A 14 7.59 3.61 -5.13
N ALA A 15 6.51 3.02 -4.63
CA ALA A 15 6.55 1.86 -3.75
C ALA A 15 7.26 0.66 -4.41
N GLU A 16 7.01 0.44 -5.70
CA GLU A 16 7.72 -0.56 -6.50
C GLU A 16 9.23 -0.28 -6.54
N GLN A 17 9.63 0.95 -6.90
CA GLN A 17 11.04 1.33 -6.95
C GLN A 17 11.74 1.23 -5.59
N ILE A 18 11.03 1.56 -4.51
CA ILE A 18 11.54 1.42 -3.14
C ILE A 18 11.72 -0.04 -2.78
N SER A 19 10.74 -0.89 -3.10
CA SER A 19 10.80 -2.33 -2.79
C SER A 19 12.02 -2.99 -3.43
N LEU A 20 12.27 -2.69 -4.71
CA LEU A 20 13.47 -3.17 -5.40
C LEU A 20 14.78 -2.70 -4.74
N ARG A 21 14.84 -1.45 -4.27
CA ARG A 21 16.02 -0.91 -3.55
C ARG A 21 16.24 -1.54 -2.18
N GLU A 22 15.15 -1.93 -1.51
CA GLU A 22 15.19 -2.64 -0.23
C GLU A 22 15.43 -4.15 -0.41
N GLY A 23 15.64 -4.62 -1.64
CA GLY A 23 15.87 -6.04 -1.95
C GLY A 23 14.63 -6.92 -1.82
N LEU A 24 13.44 -6.32 -1.97
CA LEU A 24 12.16 -7.01 -1.92
C LEU A 24 11.63 -7.28 -3.33
N GLU A 25 10.91 -8.39 -3.47
CA GLU A 25 10.14 -8.69 -4.65
C GLU A 25 8.98 -7.70 -4.82
N SER A 26 8.73 -7.28 -6.06
CA SER A 26 7.65 -6.36 -6.39
C SER A 26 6.32 -7.12 -6.53
N PRO A 27 5.30 -6.87 -5.69
CA PRO A 27 3.99 -7.48 -5.84
C PRO A 27 3.26 -6.89 -7.05
N ARG A 28 2.45 -7.71 -7.73
CA ARG A 28 1.63 -7.25 -8.87
C ARG A 28 0.28 -6.77 -8.37
N ILE A 29 0.22 -5.52 -7.95
CA ILE A 29 -1.02 -4.95 -7.41
C ILE A 29 -2.11 -4.88 -8.49
N HIS A 30 -3.16 -5.68 -8.36
CA HIS A 30 -4.28 -5.69 -9.31
C HIS A 30 -5.28 -4.58 -9.03
N ALA A 31 -5.54 -4.28 -7.75
CA ALA A 31 -6.50 -3.27 -7.34
C ALA A 31 -6.12 -2.62 -6.02
N VAL A 32 -6.45 -1.32 -5.91
CA VAL A 32 -6.49 -0.58 -4.65
C VAL A 32 -7.93 -0.14 -4.45
N VAL A 33 -8.56 -0.64 -3.39
CA VAL A 33 -9.98 -0.43 -3.11
C VAL A 33 -10.12 0.36 -1.81
N VAL A 34 -10.76 1.53 -1.89
CA VAL A 34 -11.19 2.26 -0.70
C VAL A 34 -12.51 1.67 -0.25
N ILE A 35 -12.52 1.00 0.90
CA ILE A 35 -13.72 0.32 1.43
C ILE A 35 -14.60 1.30 2.21
N GLY A 36 -15.93 1.16 2.10
CA GLY A 36 -16.88 1.97 2.87
C GLY A 36 -17.12 1.45 4.29
N ASN A 37 -16.81 0.17 4.55
CA ASN A 37 -16.86 -0.47 5.86
C ASN A 37 -15.84 -1.62 5.93
N ASP A 38 -15.52 -2.07 7.14
CA ASP A 38 -14.56 -3.15 7.37
C ASP A 38 -15.12 -4.55 7.06
N GLU A 39 -16.45 -4.70 6.95
CA GLU A 39 -17.08 -5.98 6.60
C GLU A 39 -16.66 -6.46 5.21
N LEU A 40 -16.41 -5.53 4.29
CA LEU A 40 -15.87 -5.82 2.95
C LEU A 40 -14.45 -6.39 2.98
N ALA A 41 -13.74 -6.28 4.10
CA ALA A 41 -12.39 -6.80 4.29
C ALA A 41 -12.32 -8.03 5.21
N ARG A 42 -13.46 -8.61 5.59
CA ARG A 42 -13.54 -9.66 6.63
C ARG A 42 -12.69 -10.90 6.35
N GLU A 43 -12.55 -11.27 5.08
CA GLU A 43 -11.76 -12.43 4.64
C GLU A 43 -10.32 -12.07 4.24
N LYS A 44 -9.93 -10.79 4.38
CA LYS A 44 -8.63 -10.29 3.96
C LYS A 44 -7.66 -10.27 5.12
N LEU A 45 -6.36 -10.35 4.82
CA LEU A 45 -5.34 -10.28 5.85
C LEU A 45 -5.19 -8.84 6.32
N ARG A 46 -5.46 -8.60 7.59
CA ARG A 46 -5.21 -7.31 8.23
C ARG A 46 -3.71 -7.07 8.37
N VAL A 47 -3.25 -5.91 7.88
CA VAL A 47 -1.90 -5.39 8.06
C VAL A 47 -1.85 -4.48 9.28
N ASP A 48 -2.78 -3.52 9.36
CA ASP A 48 -2.96 -2.57 10.46
C ASP A 48 -4.39 -2.01 10.45
N ASP A 49 -4.71 -1.06 11.31
CA ASP A 49 -5.99 -0.37 11.37
C ASP A 49 -6.35 0.29 10.02
N GLY A 50 -7.41 -0.25 9.39
CA GLY A 50 -7.88 0.23 8.09
C GLY A 50 -6.98 -0.15 6.92
N ILE A 51 -6.12 -1.17 7.06
CA ILE A 51 -5.23 -1.68 6.01
C ILE A 51 -5.38 -3.19 5.93
N TYR A 52 -5.87 -3.68 4.79
CA TYR A 52 -6.06 -5.09 4.54
C TYR A 52 -5.52 -5.46 3.16
N VAL A 53 -5.06 -6.69 3.01
CA VAL A 53 -4.53 -7.20 1.75
C VAL A 53 -5.17 -8.55 1.41
N ASP A 54 -5.47 -8.73 0.13
CA ASP A 54 -5.81 -10.02 -0.45
C ASP A 54 -4.57 -10.60 -1.13
N ILE A 55 -4.08 -11.71 -0.60
CA ILE A 55 -2.89 -12.40 -1.11
C ILE A 55 -3.19 -13.23 -2.36
N VAL A 56 -4.47 -13.56 -2.61
CA VAL A 56 -4.88 -14.36 -3.76
C VAL A 56 -4.98 -13.48 -5.00
N SER A 57 -5.50 -12.26 -4.83
CA SER A 57 -5.68 -11.30 -5.91
C SER A 57 -4.66 -10.15 -5.92
N ASP A 58 -3.64 -10.18 -5.06
CA ASP A 58 -2.69 -9.08 -4.86
C ASP A 58 -3.39 -7.71 -4.83
N SER A 59 -4.39 -7.57 -3.96
CA SER A 59 -5.23 -6.37 -3.88
C SER A 59 -5.14 -5.73 -2.50
N ILE A 60 -5.12 -4.40 -2.47
CA ILE A 60 -4.99 -3.62 -1.24
C ILE A 60 -6.34 -2.96 -0.95
N PHE A 61 -6.86 -3.18 0.25
CA PHE A 61 -8.10 -2.61 0.74
C PHE A 61 -7.79 -1.64 1.86
N ILE A 62 -8.24 -0.40 1.72
CA ILE A 62 -7.94 0.68 2.67
C ILE A 62 -9.21 1.35 3.14
N ALA A 63 -9.30 1.63 4.44
CA ALA A 63 -10.37 2.41 5.02
C ALA A 63 -10.38 3.84 4.44
N PRO A 64 -11.52 4.54 4.45
CA PRO A 64 -11.59 5.91 3.96
C PRO A 64 -10.82 6.85 4.91
N GLY A 65 -10.40 7.99 4.38
CA GLY A 65 -9.62 8.96 5.14
C GLY A 65 -9.14 10.12 4.28
N THR A 66 -8.30 10.96 4.87
CA THR A 66 -7.58 12.02 4.16
C THR A 66 -6.60 11.43 3.15
N LEU A 67 -6.19 12.22 2.14
CA LEU A 67 -5.33 11.74 1.05
C LEU A 67 -3.98 11.19 1.56
N ASP A 68 -3.39 11.84 2.55
CA ASP A 68 -2.17 11.41 3.23
C ASP A 68 -2.35 10.05 3.91
N ASN A 69 -3.45 9.84 4.62
CA ASN A 69 -3.77 8.55 5.23
C ASN A 69 -3.95 7.46 4.16
N ILE A 70 -4.65 7.76 3.07
CA ILE A 70 -4.83 6.82 1.94
C ILE A 70 -3.47 6.43 1.35
N VAL A 71 -2.57 7.38 1.11
CA VAL A 71 -1.23 7.11 0.57
C VAL A 71 -0.39 6.31 1.55
N TYR A 72 -0.43 6.63 2.85
CA TYR A 72 0.26 5.83 3.87
C TYR A 72 -0.24 4.38 3.90
N ARG A 73 -1.56 4.20 3.91
CA ARG A 73 -2.21 2.88 3.95
C ARG A 73 -1.88 2.05 2.70
N LEU A 74 -1.88 2.69 1.54
CA LEU A 74 -1.44 2.10 0.27
C LEU A 74 0.01 1.58 0.37
N LEU A 75 0.94 2.40 0.88
CA LEU A 75 2.34 2.00 1.04
C LEU A 75 2.50 0.82 2.00
N ALA A 76 1.82 0.86 3.14
CA ALA A 76 1.86 -0.22 4.13
C ALA A 76 1.33 -1.53 3.53
N GLY A 77 0.19 -1.49 2.83
CA GLY A 77 -0.37 -2.65 2.14
C GLY A 77 0.56 -3.20 1.06
N TYR A 78 1.18 -2.31 0.28
CA TYR A 78 2.16 -2.69 -0.75
C TYR A 78 3.36 -3.40 -0.14
N PHE A 79 3.99 -2.82 0.87
CA PHE A 79 5.17 -3.41 1.50
C PHE A 79 4.85 -4.70 2.25
N ALA A 80 3.63 -4.85 2.77
CA ALA A 80 3.18 -6.10 3.37
C ALA A 80 3.13 -7.24 2.34
N LEU A 81 2.59 -6.98 1.14
CA LEU A 81 2.60 -7.94 0.03
C LEU A 81 4.03 -8.20 -0.50
N ALA A 82 4.85 -7.17 -0.63
CA ALA A 82 6.25 -7.32 -1.06
C ALA A 82 7.06 -8.22 -0.10
N LEU A 83 6.92 -7.99 1.21
CA LEU A 83 7.56 -8.83 2.23
C LEU A 83 7.02 -10.25 2.24
N LEU A 84 5.70 -10.42 2.05
CA LEU A 84 5.08 -11.73 1.94
C LEU A 84 5.62 -12.50 0.73
N ASN A 85 5.71 -11.89 -0.44
CA ASN A 85 6.23 -12.55 -1.64
C ASN A 85 7.72 -12.93 -1.47
N THR A 86 8.52 -12.02 -0.92
CA THR A 86 9.96 -12.22 -0.73
C THR A 86 10.29 -13.31 0.28
N PHE A 87 9.57 -13.35 1.41
CA PHE A 87 9.93 -14.20 2.57
C PHE A 87 8.90 -15.28 2.88
N ASN A 88 7.82 -15.38 2.10
CA ASN A 88 6.66 -16.23 2.35
C ASN A 88 6.08 -16.06 3.78
N LYS A 89 6.22 -14.86 4.35
CA LYS A 89 5.76 -14.52 5.70
C LYS A 89 5.30 -13.07 5.76
N LEU A 90 4.10 -12.87 6.31
CA LEU A 90 3.56 -11.52 6.54
C LEU A 90 4.25 -10.87 7.76
N ASP A 91 5.16 -9.93 7.48
CA ASP A 91 5.83 -9.09 8.48
C ASP A 91 5.22 -7.68 8.51
N ARG A 92 4.19 -7.53 9.35
CA ARG A 92 3.40 -6.29 9.46
C ARG A 92 4.23 -5.14 9.99
N GLU A 93 5.07 -5.39 11.00
CA GLU A 93 5.86 -4.35 11.65
C GLU A 93 6.86 -3.76 10.66
N ARG A 94 7.58 -4.61 9.92
CA ARG A 94 8.52 -4.16 8.90
C ARG A 94 7.83 -3.43 7.75
N ALA A 95 6.64 -3.86 7.33
CA ALA A 95 5.85 -3.15 6.32
C ALA A 95 5.50 -1.72 6.76
N LEU A 96 5.03 -1.57 8.01
CA LEU A 96 4.68 -0.27 8.59
C LEU A 96 5.91 0.63 8.77
N LEU A 97 7.06 0.06 9.16
CA LEU A 97 8.32 0.79 9.26
C LEU A 97 8.79 1.32 7.90
N LEU A 98 8.73 0.50 6.84
CA LEU A 98 9.05 0.93 5.48
C LEU A 98 8.10 2.03 5.01
N ALA A 99 6.80 1.86 5.23
CA ALA A 99 5.80 2.87 4.90
C ALA A 99 6.12 4.20 5.60
N ARG A 100 6.37 4.21 6.91
CA ARG A 100 6.71 5.43 7.66
C ARG A 100 8.00 6.08 7.17
N ARG A 101 9.03 5.28 6.90
CA ARG A 101 10.35 5.77 6.44
C ARG A 101 10.25 6.51 5.11
N TYR A 102 9.42 6.03 4.19
CA TYR A 102 9.33 6.59 2.84
C TYR A 102 8.12 7.49 2.61
N PHE A 103 7.15 7.49 3.52
CA PHE A 103 5.86 8.18 3.38
C PHE A 103 5.99 9.62 2.92
N PHE A 104 6.75 10.45 3.65
CA PHE A 104 6.81 11.88 3.37
C PHE A 104 7.33 12.17 1.96
N LYS A 105 8.39 11.48 1.55
CA LYS A 105 8.96 11.62 0.21
C LYS A 105 7.93 11.22 -0.86
N VAL A 106 7.32 10.05 -0.70
CA VAL A 106 6.35 9.54 -1.68
C VAL A 106 5.15 10.46 -1.80
N PHE A 107 4.60 10.91 -0.67
CA PHE A 107 3.43 11.78 -0.65
C PHE A 107 3.71 13.12 -1.34
N VAL A 108 4.82 13.78 -0.99
CA VAL A 108 5.18 15.08 -1.58
C VAL A 108 5.41 14.97 -3.08
N ASP A 109 6.15 13.95 -3.53
CA ASP A 109 6.44 13.76 -4.95
C ASP A 109 5.18 13.40 -5.74
N ALA A 110 4.31 12.55 -5.17
CA ALA A 110 3.07 12.14 -5.83
C ALA A 110 2.08 13.30 -6.01
N VAL A 111 2.01 14.22 -5.03
CA VAL A 111 1.11 15.39 -5.04
C VAL A 111 1.66 16.53 -5.90
N LYS A 112 2.97 16.82 -5.85
CA LYS A 112 3.59 17.91 -6.64
C LYS A 112 3.37 17.76 -8.14
N GLU A 113 3.30 16.54 -8.61
CA GLU A 113 3.16 16.26 -10.04
C GLU A 113 1.69 16.10 -10.48
N ALA A 114 0.70 16.10 -9.56
CA ALA A 114 -0.70 15.66 -9.80
C ALA A 114 -1.58 16.60 -10.62
#